data_AF-A0A1I6FV37-F1
#
_entry.id   AF-A0A1I6FV37-F1
#
_cell.length_a   1.000
_cell.length_b   1.000
_cell.length_c   1.000
_cell.angle_alpha   90.00
_cell.angle_beta   90.00
_cell.angle_gamma   90.00
#
_symmetry.space_group_name_H-M   'P 1'
#
loop_
_entity.id
_entity.type
_entity.pdbx_description
1 polymer ?
#
loop_
_entity_poly.entity_id
_entity_poly.type
_entity_poly.pdbx_seq_one_letter_code
_entity_poly.pdbx_strand_id
1 'polypeptide(L)'
;MPFVPAPNPDQRYVFFGDSLSDDGNLYAASDGLLPDPIRDTLGGFGGRASNGPTYAEYIAALSGLGPSLNYAIAGGEAAGTQPIADFIVENGLAGEVIVGNDDPRLTFDMNLGAQVDRFSADVGSQDLSDVSAFVLVGANDYFAIEGDNIISAGLALLGTLDAAVDATIDSALELSNLGVGQVVISSLPSAGFIPGITGLGSLAVDVVDFLIDAHNSGLQNGVNSLVAQGIDAVYLDMEAMTAAIADDPTSFGIFAPLSLTLTSGDVAALSAYDTDQIGFWDSIHPSAATHGVLGAYTSFALQQAAVVLSGGDNAETLGGGNDLVLAYAGDDQVLAGGGDDIVFLGSGNDAAMGEAGADLISGGVGNDLIMGGAGNDILSGGQGNDVVEGGDGNDILIDGLGSDTLTGGEGDDVFFFFEDGLIAGSDDGLVDSFDGGNGQDALLLVLSQATVDTLVANGTTSEPDVFASLGLVVQNIEQIELVIGLEALDGLQNEDWYVEADIWGLL
;
A
#
# COMPACT_ATOMS: atom_id res chain seq x y z
N MET A 1 -25.88 5.00 -4.70
CA MET A 1 -25.41 5.49 -6.03
C MET A 1 -24.31 6.48 -5.70
N PRO A 2 -23.04 6.08 -5.77
CA PRO A 2 -21.96 6.94 -5.32
C PRO A 2 -21.67 7.96 -6.40
N PHE A 3 -21.32 9.18 -6.01
CA PHE A 3 -20.75 10.14 -6.94
C PHE A 3 -19.23 10.02 -6.90
N VAL A 4 -18.73 8.82 -7.25
CA VAL A 4 -17.49 8.72 -8.02
C VAL A 4 -17.80 9.49 -9.30
N PRO A 5 -17.05 10.54 -9.70
CA PRO A 5 -17.13 10.97 -11.09
C PRO A 5 -16.81 9.73 -11.89
N ALA A 6 -17.83 9.17 -12.59
CA ALA A 6 -17.69 7.90 -13.27
C ALA A 6 -16.32 7.87 -13.96
N PRO A 7 -15.44 6.89 -13.67
CA PRO A 7 -14.12 6.82 -14.27
C PRO A 7 -14.34 7.08 -15.75
N ASN A 8 -13.68 8.12 -16.28
CA ASN A 8 -13.93 8.50 -17.65
C ASN A 8 -13.61 7.24 -18.46
N PRO A 9 -14.59 6.57 -19.10
CA PRO A 9 -14.32 5.32 -19.80
C PRO A 9 -13.42 5.55 -21.02
N ASP A 10 -13.11 6.81 -21.30
CA ASP A 10 -12.14 7.25 -22.30
C ASP A 10 -10.73 7.44 -21.70
N GLN A 11 -10.51 7.47 -20.38
CA GLN A 11 -9.17 7.71 -19.80
C GLN A 11 -8.23 6.51 -19.98
N ARG A 12 -7.01 6.75 -20.46
CA ARG A 12 -5.96 5.72 -20.61
C ARG A 12 -4.79 6.04 -19.69
N TYR A 13 -4.34 5.08 -18.89
CA TYR A 13 -3.15 5.26 -18.06
C TYR A 13 -1.87 4.84 -18.79
N VAL A 14 -0.84 5.66 -18.64
CA VAL A 14 0.54 5.32 -19.02
C VAL A 14 1.47 5.57 -17.84
N PHE A 15 2.34 4.61 -17.53
CA PHE A 15 3.25 4.68 -16.40
C PHE A 15 4.69 4.88 -16.86
N PHE A 16 5.39 5.77 -16.19
CA PHE A 16 6.82 6.05 -16.31
C PHE A 16 7.44 6.01 -14.91
N GLY A 17 8.66 5.50 -14.81
CA GLY A 17 9.28 5.39 -13.51
C GLY A 17 10.34 4.32 -13.37
N ASP A 18 10.49 3.87 -12.13
CA ASP A 18 11.45 2.85 -11.72
C ASP A 18 10.78 1.53 -11.31
N SER A 19 11.37 0.82 -10.35
CA SER A 19 10.98 -0.53 -9.93
C SER A 19 9.61 -0.59 -9.25
N LEU A 20 9.13 0.50 -8.65
CA LEU A 20 7.79 0.52 -8.05
C LEU A 20 6.70 0.47 -9.12
N SER A 21 7.00 0.88 -10.36
CA SER A 21 6.01 0.92 -11.45
C SER A 21 6.28 -0.13 -12.53
N ASP A 22 7.50 -0.68 -12.63
CA ASP A 22 7.88 -1.65 -13.68
C ASP A 22 7.09 -2.96 -13.60
N ASP A 23 6.42 -3.34 -14.69
CA ASP A 23 5.65 -4.58 -14.84
C ASP A 23 6.39 -5.69 -15.62
N GLY A 24 7.70 -5.51 -15.86
CA GLY A 24 8.57 -6.50 -16.50
C GLY A 24 9.45 -5.96 -17.63
N ASN A 25 9.52 -4.63 -17.82
CA ASN A 25 10.33 -3.97 -18.82
C ASN A 25 11.84 -4.18 -18.58
N LEU A 26 12.36 -4.12 -17.34
CA LEU A 26 13.76 -4.48 -17.09
C LEU A 26 14.02 -5.96 -17.44
N TYR A 27 13.10 -6.84 -17.06
CA TYR A 27 13.18 -8.25 -17.38
C TYR A 27 13.24 -8.46 -18.89
N ALA A 28 12.39 -7.78 -19.66
CA ALA A 28 12.39 -7.84 -21.13
C ALA A 28 13.66 -7.22 -21.75
N ALA A 29 14.11 -6.07 -21.25
CA ALA A 29 15.29 -5.37 -21.75
C ALA A 29 16.59 -6.16 -21.54
N SER A 30 16.65 -6.96 -20.47
CA SER A 30 17.78 -7.83 -20.16
C SER A 30 17.77 -9.18 -20.89
N ASP A 31 16.76 -9.46 -21.72
CA ASP A 31 16.62 -10.73 -22.43
C ASP A 31 17.81 -11.01 -23.36
N GLY A 32 18.48 -12.14 -23.12
CA GLY A 32 19.69 -12.53 -23.84
C GLY A 32 20.89 -11.60 -23.62
N LEU A 33 20.84 -10.67 -22.66
CA LEU A 33 21.99 -9.95 -22.11
C LEU A 33 22.53 -10.65 -20.85
N LEU A 34 21.61 -11.15 -20.02
CA LEU A 34 21.89 -11.88 -18.79
C LEU A 34 21.24 -13.29 -18.84
N PRO A 35 21.76 -14.27 -18.08
CA PRO A 35 21.12 -15.57 -17.91
C PRO A 35 19.78 -15.46 -17.16
N ASP A 36 18.81 -16.32 -17.50
CA ASP A 36 17.47 -16.31 -16.87
C ASP A 36 17.50 -16.32 -15.33
N PRO A 37 18.33 -17.14 -14.63
CA PRO A 37 18.36 -17.11 -13.17
C PRO A 37 18.79 -15.76 -12.56
N ILE A 38 19.62 -15.00 -13.26
CA ILE A 38 20.03 -13.66 -12.81
C ILE A 38 18.88 -12.67 -13.05
N ARG A 39 18.19 -12.78 -14.18
CA ARG A 39 17.02 -11.95 -14.50
C ARG A 39 15.86 -12.19 -13.55
N ASP A 40 15.60 -13.44 -13.19
CA ASP A 40 14.58 -13.82 -12.21
C ASP A 40 14.90 -13.25 -10.80
N THR A 41 16.19 -13.05 -10.50
CA THR A 41 16.61 -12.41 -9.24
C THR A 41 16.41 -10.89 -9.28
N LEU A 42 16.58 -10.24 -10.44
CA LEU A 42 16.38 -8.80 -10.61
C LEU A 42 14.89 -8.42 -10.68
N GLY A 43 14.06 -9.27 -11.30
CA GLY A 43 12.67 -8.96 -11.62
C GLY A 43 11.66 -9.88 -10.94
N GLY A 44 11.97 -10.48 -9.78
CA GLY A 44 11.00 -11.19 -8.93
C GLY A 44 9.91 -12.00 -9.66
N PHE A 45 8.65 -11.83 -9.25
CA PHE A 45 7.50 -12.50 -9.85
C PHE A 45 7.18 -11.93 -11.24
N GLY A 46 7.41 -12.73 -12.30
CA GLY A 46 6.98 -12.36 -13.66
C GLY A 46 7.63 -11.09 -14.21
N GLY A 47 8.78 -10.66 -13.69
CA GLY A 47 9.48 -9.44 -14.10
C GLY A 47 9.27 -8.24 -13.18
N ARG A 48 8.39 -8.32 -12.17
CA ARG A 48 8.17 -7.28 -11.17
C ARG A 48 9.17 -7.42 -10.02
N ALA A 49 9.68 -6.31 -9.52
CA ALA A 49 10.48 -6.27 -8.28
C ALA A 49 9.59 -6.48 -7.03
N SER A 50 8.77 -7.53 -7.02
CA SER A 50 7.85 -7.89 -5.94
C SER A 50 7.47 -9.38 -6.05
N ASN A 51 6.62 -9.89 -5.14
CA ASN A 51 6.01 -11.23 -5.22
C ASN A 51 4.71 -11.27 -6.05
N GLY A 52 4.26 -10.14 -6.61
CA GLY A 52 3.02 -10.03 -7.37
C GLY A 52 2.92 -8.73 -8.18
N PRO A 53 1.70 -8.27 -8.50
CA PRO A 53 1.48 -7.02 -9.25
C PRO A 53 2.02 -5.79 -8.51
N THR A 54 2.46 -4.78 -9.28
CA THR A 54 2.86 -3.48 -8.72
C THR A 54 1.66 -2.57 -8.46
N TYR A 55 1.86 -1.47 -7.72
CA TYR A 55 0.78 -0.51 -7.45
C TYR A 55 0.21 0.10 -8.76
N ALA A 56 1.03 0.24 -9.81
CA ALA A 56 0.59 0.68 -11.14
C ALA A 56 -0.44 -0.28 -11.76
N GLU A 57 -0.25 -1.59 -11.57
CA GLU A 57 -1.19 -2.61 -12.01
C GLU A 57 -2.50 -2.56 -11.19
N TYR A 58 -2.42 -2.32 -9.89
CA TYR A 58 -3.59 -2.12 -9.03
C TYR A 58 -4.40 -0.87 -9.38
N ILE A 59 -3.75 0.27 -9.66
CA ILE A 59 -4.44 1.49 -10.10
C ILE A 59 -5.25 1.23 -11.37
N ALA A 60 -4.65 0.53 -12.34
CA ALA A 60 -5.33 0.19 -13.59
C ALA A 60 -6.53 -0.74 -13.35
N ALA A 61 -6.36 -1.75 -12.49
CA ALA A 61 -7.41 -2.70 -12.14
C ALA A 61 -8.59 -2.02 -11.41
N LEU A 62 -8.31 -1.22 -10.38
CA LEU A 62 -9.32 -0.53 -9.57
C LEU A 62 -10.07 0.54 -10.37
N SER A 63 -9.42 1.16 -11.35
CA SER A 63 -10.08 2.12 -12.25
C SER A 63 -10.97 1.46 -13.30
N GLY A 64 -10.97 0.11 -13.40
CA GLY A 64 -11.72 -0.64 -14.41
C GLY A 64 -11.23 -0.41 -15.84
N LEU A 65 -10.01 0.14 -15.99
CA LEU A 65 -9.41 0.42 -17.29
C LEU A 65 -8.68 -0.83 -17.79
N GLY A 66 -8.64 -1.01 -19.12
CA GLY A 66 -7.92 -2.11 -19.75
C GLY A 66 -6.41 -2.05 -19.50
N PRO A 67 -5.59 -2.92 -20.13
CA PRO A 67 -4.16 -2.96 -19.87
C PRO A 67 -3.53 -1.57 -20.05
N SER A 68 -2.85 -1.09 -19.00
CA SER A 68 -2.10 0.16 -19.02
C SER A 68 -0.90 0.04 -19.96
N LEU A 69 -0.46 1.16 -20.51
CA LEU A 69 0.86 1.22 -21.14
C LEU A 69 1.90 1.45 -20.05
N ASN A 70 2.97 0.70 -20.04
CA ASN A 70 4.01 0.83 -19.04
C ASN A 70 5.38 0.99 -19.70
N TYR A 71 6.01 2.13 -19.44
CA TYR A 71 7.37 2.46 -19.89
C TYR A 71 8.35 2.54 -18.72
N ALA A 72 7.89 2.36 -17.47
CA ALA A 72 8.74 2.32 -16.30
C ALA A 72 9.71 1.14 -16.39
N ILE A 73 10.94 1.33 -15.90
CA ILE A 73 11.98 0.31 -15.92
C ILE A 73 12.67 0.32 -14.56
N ALA A 74 12.72 -0.83 -13.90
CA ALA A 74 13.44 -0.99 -12.65
C ALA A 74 14.91 -0.54 -12.80
N GLY A 75 15.36 0.32 -11.89
CA GLY A 75 16.68 0.95 -11.95
C GLY A 75 16.77 2.20 -12.84
N GLY A 76 15.66 2.66 -13.43
CA GLY A 76 15.60 3.95 -14.10
C GLY A 76 15.80 5.10 -13.11
N GLU A 77 16.59 6.09 -13.51
CA GLU A 77 16.80 7.35 -12.80
C GLU A 77 16.01 8.49 -13.46
N ALA A 78 15.78 9.57 -12.71
CA ALA A 78 15.10 10.75 -13.20
C ALA A 78 16.00 11.53 -14.18
N ALA A 79 17.24 11.79 -13.75
CA ALA A 79 18.18 12.63 -14.49
C ALA A 79 19.22 11.80 -15.27
N GLY A 80 19.88 12.45 -16.24
CA GLY A 80 21.02 11.85 -16.93
C GLY A 80 20.64 10.72 -17.89
N THR A 81 21.54 9.74 -18.02
CA THR A 81 21.38 8.58 -18.91
C THR A 81 21.89 7.35 -18.16
N GLN A 82 21.10 6.27 -18.14
CA GLN A 82 21.49 4.99 -17.54
C GLN A 82 21.40 3.89 -18.59
N PRO A 83 22.50 3.64 -19.33
CA PRO A 83 22.60 2.45 -20.16
C PRO A 83 22.43 1.19 -19.31
N ILE A 84 21.71 0.19 -19.80
CA ILE A 84 21.56 -1.10 -19.10
C ILE A 84 22.90 -1.76 -18.75
N ALA A 85 23.96 -1.50 -19.52
CA ALA A 85 25.30 -1.95 -19.16
C ALA A 85 25.83 -1.36 -17.85
N ASP A 86 25.57 -0.08 -17.60
CA ASP A 86 26.02 0.62 -16.41
C ASP A 86 25.23 0.13 -15.18
N PHE A 87 23.91 -0.03 -15.32
CA PHE A 87 23.06 -0.68 -14.31
C PHE A 87 23.56 -2.09 -13.95
N ILE A 88 23.92 -2.91 -14.95
CA ILE A 88 24.48 -4.25 -14.73
C ILE A 88 25.80 -4.18 -13.95
N VAL A 89 26.66 -3.20 -14.25
CA VAL A 89 27.94 -3.01 -13.57
C VAL A 89 27.74 -2.58 -12.12
N GLU A 90 26.85 -1.63 -11.87
CA GLU A 90 26.51 -1.11 -10.53
C GLU A 90 25.96 -2.20 -9.63
N ASN A 91 25.16 -3.12 -10.19
CA ASN A 91 24.63 -4.28 -9.47
C ASN A 91 25.65 -5.44 -9.35
N GLY A 92 26.90 -5.24 -9.75
CA GLY A 92 27.96 -6.24 -9.62
C GLY A 92 27.84 -7.42 -10.59
N LEU A 93 27.03 -7.29 -11.64
CA LEU A 93 26.69 -8.36 -12.59
C LEU A 93 27.51 -8.31 -13.88
N ALA A 94 28.57 -7.48 -13.95
CA ALA A 94 29.42 -7.35 -15.13
C ALA A 94 30.01 -8.68 -15.63
N GLY A 95 30.24 -9.64 -14.73
CA GLY A 95 30.75 -10.98 -15.05
C GLY A 95 29.70 -11.94 -15.63
N GLU A 96 28.41 -11.60 -15.52
CA GLU A 96 27.29 -12.44 -15.94
C GLU A 96 26.80 -12.12 -17.35
N VAL A 97 27.29 -11.04 -17.97
CA VAL A 97 26.89 -10.63 -19.32
C VAL A 97 27.26 -11.70 -20.36
N ILE A 98 26.28 -12.17 -21.12
CA ILE A 98 26.44 -13.29 -22.07
C ILE A 98 26.64 -12.84 -23.54
N VAL A 99 26.79 -11.53 -23.76
CA VAL A 99 27.00 -10.91 -25.08
C VAL A 99 28.36 -10.22 -25.17
N GLY A 100 28.77 -9.82 -26.37
CA GLY A 100 29.94 -8.98 -26.55
C GLY A 100 29.70 -7.55 -26.06
N ASN A 101 30.76 -6.86 -25.61
CA ASN A 101 30.68 -5.47 -25.12
C ASN A 101 30.22 -4.46 -26.19
N ASP A 102 30.17 -4.86 -27.46
CA ASP A 102 29.69 -4.07 -28.60
C ASP A 102 28.23 -4.36 -28.98
N ASP A 103 27.53 -5.21 -28.24
CA ASP A 103 26.10 -5.48 -28.45
C ASP A 103 25.29 -4.18 -28.24
N PRO A 104 24.53 -3.70 -29.25
CA PRO A 104 23.83 -2.42 -29.17
C PRO A 104 22.72 -2.39 -28.12
N ARG A 105 22.25 -3.54 -27.63
CA ARG A 105 21.25 -3.58 -26.54
C ARG A 105 21.84 -3.09 -25.21
N LEU A 106 23.16 -3.15 -25.03
CA LEU A 106 23.85 -2.64 -23.84
C LEU A 106 23.77 -1.11 -23.69
N THR A 107 23.44 -0.40 -24.77
CA THR A 107 23.24 1.07 -24.74
C THR A 107 21.77 1.46 -24.61
N PHE A 108 20.88 0.52 -24.28
CA PHE A 108 19.49 0.81 -24.01
C PHE A 108 19.39 1.68 -22.76
N ASP A 109 18.92 2.92 -22.93
CA ASP A 109 18.81 3.90 -21.86
C ASP A 109 17.50 3.71 -21.08
N MET A 110 17.63 3.53 -19.77
CA MET A 110 16.55 3.18 -18.85
C MET A 110 15.89 4.39 -18.22
N ASN A 111 16.53 5.57 -18.26
CA ASN A 111 16.09 6.76 -17.50
C ASN A 111 14.81 7.39 -18.03
N LEU A 112 14.17 8.19 -17.19
CA LEU A 112 12.86 8.80 -17.45
C LEU A 112 12.78 9.49 -18.82
N GLY A 113 13.77 10.31 -19.17
CA GLY A 113 13.80 10.99 -20.47
C GLY A 113 13.75 10.00 -21.65
N ALA A 114 14.48 8.89 -21.56
CA ALA A 114 14.46 7.85 -22.60
C ALA A 114 13.14 7.06 -22.61
N GLN A 115 12.46 6.93 -21.46
CA GLN A 115 11.12 6.35 -21.39
C GLN A 115 10.10 7.23 -22.12
N VAL A 116 10.14 8.55 -21.89
CA VAL A 116 9.30 9.54 -22.59
C VAL A 116 9.60 9.58 -24.09
N ASP A 117 10.86 9.51 -24.50
CA ASP A 117 11.27 9.43 -25.92
C ASP A 117 10.65 8.20 -26.62
N ARG A 118 10.66 7.05 -25.96
CA ARG A 118 10.03 5.81 -26.49
C ARG A 118 8.53 5.96 -26.62
N PHE A 119 7.86 6.48 -25.59
CA PHE A 119 6.43 6.75 -25.65
C PHE A 119 6.08 7.70 -26.80
N SER A 120 6.81 8.81 -26.92
CA SER A 120 6.67 9.79 -28.02
C SER A 120 6.79 9.13 -29.39
N ALA A 121 7.77 8.23 -29.57
CA ALA A 121 7.97 7.49 -30.80
C ALA A 121 6.81 6.52 -31.12
N ASP A 122 6.27 5.84 -30.11
CA ASP A 122 5.20 4.85 -30.26
C ASP A 122 3.83 5.49 -30.56
N VAL A 123 3.51 6.62 -29.89
CA VAL A 123 2.22 7.30 -30.06
C VAL A 123 2.16 8.15 -31.33
N GLY A 124 3.29 8.75 -31.74
CA GLY A 124 3.42 9.52 -32.98
C GLY A 124 2.47 10.72 -33.07
N SER A 125 1.29 10.53 -33.68
CA SER A 125 0.29 11.60 -33.88
C SER A 125 -1.10 11.24 -33.34
N GLN A 126 -1.16 10.26 -32.44
CA GLN A 126 -2.40 9.90 -31.74
C GLN A 126 -2.90 11.09 -30.90
N ASP A 127 -4.21 11.16 -30.69
CA ASP A 127 -4.79 12.04 -29.68
C ASP A 127 -4.51 11.42 -28.31
N LEU A 128 -3.98 12.24 -27.39
CA LEU A 128 -3.59 11.82 -26.04
C LEU A 128 -4.35 12.63 -24.98
N SER A 129 -5.35 13.44 -25.37
CA SER A 129 -6.11 14.27 -24.43
C SER A 129 -6.91 13.48 -23.41
N ASP A 130 -7.10 12.18 -23.65
CA ASP A 130 -7.70 11.19 -22.78
C ASP A 130 -6.67 10.41 -21.95
N VAL A 131 -5.37 10.64 -22.14
CA VAL A 131 -4.31 9.94 -21.41
C VAL A 131 -3.97 10.65 -20.11
N SER A 132 -3.88 9.89 -19.02
CA SER A 132 -3.22 10.33 -17.78
C SER A 132 -1.87 9.61 -17.65
N ALA A 133 -0.79 10.38 -17.61
CA ALA A 133 0.56 9.86 -17.44
C ALA A 133 0.98 9.91 -15.98
N PHE A 134 1.47 8.80 -15.45
CA PHE A 134 2.00 8.67 -14.08
C PHE A 134 3.52 8.66 -14.13
N VAL A 135 4.15 9.45 -13.27
CA VAL A 135 5.60 9.54 -13.14
C VAL A 135 5.98 9.32 -11.68
N LEU A 136 6.67 8.22 -11.40
CA LEU A 136 7.30 7.92 -10.11
C LEU A 136 8.75 7.51 -10.35
N VAL A 137 9.69 8.41 -10.04
CA VAL A 137 11.12 8.17 -10.20
C VAL A 137 11.90 9.13 -9.29
N GLY A 138 13.15 8.80 -9.00
CA GLY A 138 14.08 9.71 -8.33
C GLY A 138 14.89 9.05 -7.23
N ALA A 139 14.40 7.94 -6.67
CA ALA A 139 15.09 7.23 -5.59
C ALA A 139 16.46 6.71 -6.07
N ASN A 140 16.53 6.18 -7.29
CA ASN A 140 17.76 5.62 -7.88
C ASN A 140 18.86 6.67 -8.09
N ASP A 141 18.51 7.94 -8.34
CA ASP A 141 19.47 9.04 -8.48
C ASP A 141 20.35 9.22 -7.23
N TYR A 142 19.87 8.79 -6.06
CA TYR A 142 20.59 8.91 -4.79
C TYR A 142 21.37 7.66 -4.39
N PHE A 143 21.01 6.48 -4.90
CA PHE A 143 21.62 5.20 -4.51
C PHE A 143 23.02 4.98 -5.07
N ALA A 144 23.42 5.72 -6.12
CA ALA A 144 24.79 5.69 -6.66
C ALA A 144 25.86 6.32 -5.73
N ILE A 145 25.47 6.89 -4.58
CA ILE A 145 26.37 7.56 -3.65
C ILE A 145 26.89 6.55 -2.61
N GLU A 146 27.94 5.81 -2.99
CA GLU A 146 28.60 4.81 -2.14
C GLU A 146 29.21 5.38 -0.83
N GLY A 147 28.80 4.82 0.32
CA GLY A 147 29.63 4.58 1.53
C GLY A 147 30.00 5.77 2.43
N ASP A 148 29.76 5.62 3.75
CA ASP A 148 30.31 6.32 4.96
C ASP A 148 30.56 7.85 4.93
N ASN A 149 30.24 8.56 3.84
CA ASN A 149 30.71 9.91 3.60
C ASN A 149 29.63 10.79 2.95
N ILE A 150 28.36 10.46 3.21
CA ILE A 150 27.16 11.25 2.91
C ILE A 150 27.35 12.75 3.24
N ILE A 151 28.03 13.06 4.36
CA ILE A 151 28.35 14.44 4.76
C ILE A 151 29.34 15.12 3.81
N SER A 152 30.33 14.39 3.28
CA SER A 152 31.33 14.92 2.34
C SER A 152 30.79 15.10 0.92
N ALA A 153 29.67 14.44 0.60
CA ALA A 153 28.99 14.52 -0.69
C ALA A 153 27.99 15.70 -0.79
N GLY A 154 27.74 16.44 0.29
CA GLY A 154 26.58 17.35 0.41
C GLY A 154 26.32 18.33 -0.74
N LEU A 155 27.34 18.97 -1.33
CA LEU A 155 27.12 19.85 -2.51
C LEU A 155 26.81 19.08 -3.79
N ALA A 156 27.38 17.89 -3.97
CA ALA A 156 27.07 17.03 -5.10
C ALA A 156 25.63 16.50 -4.96
N LEU A 157 25.25 16.13 -3.74
CA LEU A 157 23.93 15.62 -3.38
C LEU A 157 22.81 16.64 -3.66
N LEU A 158 23.02 17.91 -3.30
CA LEU A 158 22.08 18.99 -3.65
C LEU A 158 21.98 19.21 -5.16
N GLY A 159 23.09 19.06 -5.89
CA GLY A 159 23.08 19.15 -7.36
C GLY A 159 22.36 17.98 -8.03
N THR A 160 22.52 16.77 -7.50
CA THR A 160 21.76 15.58 -7.92
C THR A 160 20.27 15.75 -7.65
N LEU A 161 19.91 16.28 -6.47
CA LEU A 161 18.52 16.55 -6.12
C LEU A 161 17.87 17.54 -7.10
N ASP A 162 18.53 18.67 -7.35
CA ASP A 162 18.06 19.69 -8.30
C ASP A 162 17.89 19.09 -9.70
N ALA A 163 18.87 18.31 -10.17
CA ALA A 163 18.81 17.65 -11.46
C ALA A 163 17.67 16.61 -11.58
N ALA A 164 17.45 15.80 -10.54
CA ALA A 164 16.39 14.80 -10.52
C ALA A 164 15.00 15.46 -10.55
N VAL A 165 14.78 16.48 -9.71
CA VAL A 165 13.53 17.26 -9.69
C VAL A 165 13.30 17.95 -11.03
N ASP A 166 14.30 18.66 -11.56
CA ASP A 166 14.19 19.35 -12.86
C ASP A 166 13.88 18.36 -13.99
N ALA A 167 14.56 17.21 -14.04
CA ALA A 167 14.33 16.21 -15.08
C ALA A 167 12.90 15.61 -15.04
N THR A 168 12.36 15.37 -13.83
CA THR A 168 10.98 14.91 -13.66
C THR A 168 9.97 15.96 -14.14
N ILE A 169 10.18 17.24 -13.78
CA ILE A 169 9.29 18.35 -14.19
C ILE A 169 9.39 18.63 -15.70
N ASP A 170 10.59 18.59 -16.28
CA ASP A 170 10.80 18.77 -17.71
C ASP A 170 10.15 17.63 -18.51
N SER A 171 10.23 16.39 -18.02
CA SER A 171 9.56 15.24 -18.63
C SER A 171 8.04 15.37 -18.59
N ALA A 172 7.48 15.88 -17.49
CA ALA A 172 6.05 16.18 -17.40
C ALA A 172 5.61 17.27 -18.39
N LEU A 173 6.43 18.31 -18.56
CA LEU A 173 6.21 19.33 -19.58
C LEU A 173 6.28 18.76 -20.99
N GLU A 174 7.20 17.84 -21.27
CA GLU A 174 7.30 17.14 -22.55
C GLU A 174 6.05 16.31 -22.84
N LEU A 175 5.59 15.49 -21.88
CA LEU A 175 4.35 14.72 -22.00
C LEU A 175 3.14 15.63 -22.28
N SER A 176 3.02 16.74 -21.57
CA SER A 176 1.97 17.73 -21.83
C SER A 176 2.06 18.32 -23.25
N ASN A 177 3.27 18.61 -23.73
CA ASN A 177 3.50 19.10 -25.10
C ASN A 177 3.18 18.06 -26.19
N LEU A 178 3.26 16.76 -25.88
CA LEU A 178 2.78 15.68 -26.74
C LEU A 178 1.25 15.62 -26.81
N GLY A 179 0.55 16.33 -25.92
CA GLY A 179 -0.90 16.40 -25.86
C GLY A 179 -1.53 15.46 -24.83
N VAL A 180 -0.74 14.89 -23.90
CA VAL A 180 -1.25 14.12 -22.76
C VAL A 180 -2.22 14.99 -21.95
N GLY A 181 -3.38 14.44 -21.64
CA GLY A 181 -4.47 15.13 -20.95
C GLY A 181 -4.10 15.58 -19.55
N GLN A 182 -3.51 14.67 -18.76
CA GLN A 182 -3.08 14.93 -17.38
C GLN A 182 -1.73 14.27 -17.08
N VAL A 183 -0.89 14.92 -16.28
CA VAL A 183 0.35 14.32 -15.76
C VAL A 183 0.32 14.26 -14.23
N VAL A 184 0.35 13.05 -13.69
CA VAL A 184 0.44 12.76 -12.26
C VAL A 184 1.91 12.53 -11.91
N ILE A 185 2.44 13.34 -11.00
CA ILE A 185 3.80 13.21 -10.49
C ILE A 185 3.71 12.76 -9.04
N SER A 186 4.23 11.57 -8.75
CA SER A 186 4.27 11.00 -7.41
C SER A 186 5.46 11.53 -6.62
N SER A 187 5.25 11.81 -5.34
CA SER A 187 6.32 11.91 -4.37
C SER A 187 7.05 10.57 -4.22
N LEU A 188 8.26 10.60 -3.68
CA LEU A 188 8.94 9.41 -3.19
C LEU A 188 8.30 8.93 -1.88
N PRO A 189 8.35 7.61 -1.59
CA PRO A 189 7.96 7.05 -0.30
C PRO A 189 8.75 7.64 0.88
N SER A 190 8.16 7.60 2.08
CA SER A 190 8.83 8.03 3.32
C SER A 190 10.07 7.18 3.62
N ALA A 191 11.09 7.77 4.24
CA ALA A 191 12.31 7.04 4.62
C ALA A 191 12.03 5.94 5.65
N GLY A 192 11.11 6.20 6.59
CA GLY A 192 10.71 5.29 7.66
C GLY A 192 10.03 4.01 7.16
N PHE A 193 9.42 4.06 5.99
CA PHE A 193 8.77 2.91 5.36
C PHE A 193 9.77 1.88 4.83
N ILE A 194 10.93 2.30 4.33
CA ILE A 194 11.84 1.43 3.56
C ILE A 194 12.83 0.71 4.48
N PRO A 195 12.80 -0.64 4.58
CA PRO A 195 13.67 -1.41 5.48
C PRO A 195 15.17 -1.21 5.26
N GLY A 196 15.58 -1.09 4.00
CA GLY A 196 16.96 -0.87 3.59
C GLY A 196 17.50 0.49 4.03
N ILE A 197 16.61 1.46 4.25
CA ILE A 197 16.94 2.79 4.79
C ILE A 197 16.92 2.74 6.32
N THR A 198 15.85 2.22 6.94
CA THR A 198 15.74 2.16 8.41
C THR A 198 16.79 1.25 9.06
N GLY A 199 17.32 0.28 8.32
CA GLY A 199 18.47 -0.55 8.73
C GLY A 199 19.82 0.17 8.74
N LEU A 200 19.91 1.41 8.26
CA LEU A 200 21.12 2.22 8.29
C LEU A 200 21.42 2.79 9.70
N GLY A 201 22.55 3.46 9.87
CA GLY A 201 22.81 4.22 11.09
C GLY A 201 21.96 5.50 11.17
N SER A 202 21.51 5.89 12.37
CA SER A 202 20.66 7.10 12.62
C SER A 202 21.00 8.32 11.76
N LEU A 203 22.26 8.75 11.74
CA LEU A 203 22.68 9.90 10.92
C LEU A 203 22.46 9.70 9.41
N ALA A 204 22.61 8.48 8.90
CA ALA A 204 22.33 8.19 7.49
C ALA A 204 20.83 8.23 7.21
N VAL A 205 20.00 7.69 8.12
CA VAL A 205 18.54 7.81 8.05
C VAL A 205 18.12 9.27 8.00
N ASP A 206 18.59 10.10 8.96
CA ASP A 206 18.27 11.54 9.00
C ASP A 206 18.64 12.28 7.71
N VAL A 207 19.72 11.87 7.02
CA VAL A 207 20.12 12.50 5.77
C VAL A 207 19.27 12.02 4.60
N VAL A 208 18.94 10.73 4.54
CA VAL A 208 18.06 10.20 3.48
C VAL A 208 16.66 10.78 3.61
N ASP A 209 16.14 10.88 4.84
CA ASP A 209 14.89 11.56 5.18
C ASP A 209 14.88 13.01 4.68
N PHE A 210 15.91 13.80 5.03
CA PHE A 210 16.07 15.15 4.51
C PHE A 210 16.09 15.25 2.97
N LEU A 211 16.68 14.26 2.28
CA LEU A 211 16.72 14.27 0.82
C LEU A 211 15.36 13.98 0.21
N ILE A 212 14.63 13.02 0.76
CA ILE A 212 13.27 12.67 0.34
C ILE A 212 12.37 13.89 0.54
N ASP A 213 12.38 14.51 1.73
CA ASP A 213 11.62 15.73 2.02
C ASP A 213 11.92 16.85 1.02
N ALA A 214 13.21 17.09 0.74
CA ALA A 214 13.64 18.14 -0.15
C ALA A 214 13.30 17.83 -1.62
N HIS A 215 13.38 16.57 -2.04
CA HIS A 215 12.97 16.12 -3.38
C HIS A 215 11.47 16.28 -3.56
N ASN A 216 10.67 15.76 -2.62
CA ASN A 216 9.20 15.81 -2.62
C ASN A 216 8.70 17.26 -2.61
N SER A 217 9.29 18.11 -1.76
CA SER A 217 9.04 19.55 -1.75
C SER A 217 9.39 20.22 -3.09
N GLY A 218 10.49 19.79 -3.73
CA GLY A 218 10.88 20.25 -5.05
C GLY A 218 9.85 19.89 -6.11
N LEU A 219 9.43 18.63 -6.17
CA LEU A 219 8.39 18.14 -7.07
C LEU A 219 7.08 18.87 -6.88
N GLN A 220 6.60 19.04 -5.63
CA GLN A 220 5.35 19.75 -5.36
C GLN A 220 5.39 21.21 -5.85
N ASN A 221 6.51 21.91 -5.63
CA ASN A 221 6.70 23.27 -6.17
C ASN A 221 6.76 23.29 -7.71
N GLY A 222 7.38 22.27 -8.32
CA GLY A 222 7.40 22.08 -9.76
C GLY A 222 6.00 21.86 -10.34
N VAL A 223 5.21 20.95 -9.76
CA VAL A 223 3.81 20.71 -10.15
C VAL A 223 2.98 21.98 -10.03
N ASN A 224 3.08 22.70 -8.91
CA ASN A 224 2.41 23.99 -8.74
C ASN A 224 2.76 24.99 -9.84
N SER A 225 4.02 24.96 -10.31
CA SER A 225 4.49 25.79 -11.42
C SER A 225 3.94 25.34 -12.78
N LEU A 226 3.77 24.03 -13.03
CA LEU A 226 3.10 23.50 -14.21
C LEU A 226 1.62 23.89 -14.24
N VAL A 227 0.91 23.74 -13.11
CA VAL A 227 -0.50 24.15 -12.97
C VAL A 227 -0.67 25.65 -13.21
N ALA A 228 0.24 26.49 -12.68
CA ALA A 228 0.23 27.93 -12.93
C ALA A 228 0.44 28.30 -14.42
N GLN A 229 1.02 27.40 -15.21
CA GLN A 229 1.16 27.53 -16.66
C GLN A 229 -0.04 26.98 -17.44
N GLY A 230 -1.04 26.42 -16.76
CA GLY A 230 -2.26 25.87 -17.35
C GLY A 230 -2.13 24.40 -17.80
N ILE A 231 -1.11 23.69 -17.31
CA ILE A 231 -0.96 22.24 -17.50
C ILE A 231 -1.81 21.54 -16.44
N ASP A 232 -2.58 20.53 -16.84
CA ASP A 232 -3.27 19.63 -15.90
C ASP A 232 -2.23 18.68 -15.29
N ALA A 233 -1.64 19.11 -14.19
CA ALA A 233 -0.65 18.35 -13.45
C ALA A 233 -1.15 18.12 -12.01
N VAL A 234 -0.97 16.90 -11.51
CA VAL A 234 -1.37 16.48 -10.17
C VAL A 234 -0.14 16.04 -9.41
N TYR A 235 -0.01 16.51 -8.17
CA TYR A 235 0.98 16.01 -7.23
C TYR A 235 0.32 14.91 -6.40
N LEU A 236 0.82 13.67 -6.54
CA LEU A 236 0.37 12.53 -5.75
C LEU A 236 1.31 12.37 -4.55
N ASP A 237 0.77 12.52 -3.35
CA ASP A 237 1.55 12.42 -2.11
C ASP A 237 1.62 10.97 -1.62
N MET A 238 2.51 10.17 -2.19
CA MET A 238 2.75 8.79 -1.76
C MET A 238 3.45 8.72 -0.39
N GLU A 239 4.10 9.80 0.02
CA GLU A 239 4.73 9.90 1.33
C GLU A 239 3.70 9.75 2.44
N ALA A 240 2.49 10.32 2.27
CA ALA A 240 1.44 10.22 3.27
C ALA A 240 1.05 8.77 3.61
N MET A 241 0.71 7.97 2.60
CA MET A 241 0.33 6.56 2.82
C MET A 241 1.53 5.72 3.31
N THR A 242 2.72 5.95 2.78
CA THR A 242 3.90 5.19 3.20
C THR A 242 4.34 5.56 4.62
N ALA A 243 4.11 6.80 5.08
CA ALA A 243 4.26 7.19 6.46
C ALA A 243 3.20 6.55 7.37
N ALA A 244 1.95 6.42 6.93
CA ALA A 244 0.91 5.70 7.67
C ALA A 244 1.32 4.24 7.94
N ILE A 245 1.75 3.53 6.89
CA ILE A 245 2.21 2.13 7.00
C ILE A 245 3.45 2.02 7.88
N ALA A 246 4.35 3.02 7.85
CA ALA A 246 5.54 3.02 8.69
C ALA A 246 5.22 3.25 10.18
N ASP A 247 4.16 4.00 10.47
CA ASP A 247 3.69 4.29 11.83
C ASP A 247 3.00 3.07 12.45
N ASP A 248 1.97 2.58 11.77
CA ASP A 248 1.27 1.36 12.14
C ASP A 248 1.05 0.47 10.90
N PRO A 249 1.95 -0.49 10.64
CA PRO A 249 1.79 -1.42 9.53
C PRO A 249 0.62 -2.39 9.75
N THR A 250 0.19 -2.60 11.00
CA THR A 250 -0.82 -3.62 11.32
C THR A 250 -2.24 -3.17 10.97
N SER A 251 -2.50 -1.85 10.95
CA SER A 251 -3.69 -1.24 10.32
C SER A 251 -3.88 -1.61 8.85
N PHE A 252 -2.83 -2.11 8.18
CA PHE A 252 -2.84 -2.50 6.77
C PHE A 252 -2.55 -3.99 6.57
N GLY A 253 -2.77 -4.81 7.60
CA GLY A 253 -2.59 -6.27 7.54
C GLY A 253 -1.12 -6.71 7.57
N ILE A 254 -0.18 -5.77 7.67
CA ILE A 254 1.26 -6.07 7.68
C ILE A 254 1.70 -6.36 9.12
N PHE A 255 1.46 -7.59 9.57
CA PHE A 255 1.81 -8.03 10.93
C PHE A 255 3.29 -8.37 11.11
N ALA A 256 3.99 -8.75 10.04
CA ALA A 256 5.42 -8.98 10.11
C ALA A 256 6.19 -7.66 10.25
N PRO A 257 7.28 -7.60 11.04
CA PRO A 257 8.14 -6.42 11.06
C PRO A 257 8.60 -6.09 9.64
N LEU A 258 8.55 -4.81 9.21
CA LEU A 258 8.91 -4.40 7.84
C LEU A 258 10.32 -4.87 7.42
N SER A 259 11.24 -5.04 8.38
CA SER A 259 12.59 -5.59 8.16
C SER A 259 12.67 -7.08 7.83
N LEU A 260 11.62 -7.86 8.09
CA LEU A 260 11.48 -9.25 7.66
C LEU A 260 10.91 -9.26 6.25
N THR A 261 11.75 -9.58 5.27
CA THR A 261 11.36 -9.57 3.85
C THR A 261 11.20 -10.99 3.31
N LEU A 262 10.37 -11.17 2.28
CA LEU A 262 10.13 -12.48 1.64
C LEU A 262 11.42 -13.13 1.12
N THR A 263 12.39 -12.33 0.71
CA THR A 263 13.70 -12.77 0.18
C THR A 263 14.83 -12.79 1.21
N SER A 264 14.56 -12.45 2.48
CA SER A 264 15.57 -12.41 3.56
C SER A 264 16.28 -13.75 3.80
N GLY A 265 15.63 -14.86 3.44
CA GLY A 265 16.12 -16.22 3.67
C GLY A 265 15.92 -16.73 5.10
N ASP A 266 15.27 -15.96 5.99
CA ASP A 266 14.91 -16.39 7.35
C ASP A 266 13.62 -17.22 7.34
N VAL A 267 13.73 -18.45 6.83
CA VAL A 267 12.60 -19.38 6.69
C VAL A 267 11.89 -19.64 8.03
N ALA A 268 12.61 -19.57 9.16
CA ALA A 268 12.02 -19.82 10.46
C ALA A 268 11.11 -18.65 10.89
N ALA A 269 11.55 -17.40 10.71
CA ALA A 269 10.73 -16.24 10.99
C ALA A 269 9.54 -16.13 10.03
N LEU A 270 9.76 -16.34 8.73
CA LEU A 270 8.72 -16.26 7.70
C LEU A 270 7.58 -17.28 7.92
N SER A 271 7.88 -18.46 8.49
CA SER A 271 6.86 -19.49 8.70
C SER A 271 5.78 -19.15 9.73
N ALA A 272 5.90 -18.01 10.41
CA ALA A 272 4.92 -17.50 11.36
C ALA A 272 3.86 -16.58 10.73
N TYR A 273 4.02 -16.21 9.46
CA TYR A 273 3.16 -15.23 8.79
C TYR A 273 2.64 -15.78 7.47
N ASP A 274 1.46 -15.33 7.06
CA ASP A 274 1.07 -15.41 5.65
C ASP A 274 1.96 -14.49 4.80
N THR A 275 2.07 -14.79 3.51
CA THR A 275 2.79 -13.94 2.56
C THR A 275 2.24 -12.53 2.47
N ASP A 276 0.92 -12.35 2.62
CA ASP A 276 0.29 -11.02 2.52
C ASP A 276 0.44 -10.21 3.82
N GLN A 277 0.82 -10.86 4.92
CA GLN A 277 1.17 -10.19 6.17
C GLN A 277 2.60 -9.65 6.21
N ILE A 278 3.35 -9.83 5.13
CA ILE A 278 4.75 -9.40 5.00
C ILE A 278 4.82 -8.21 4.05
N GLY A 279 5.20 -7.05 4.58
CA GLY A 279 5.11 -5.79 3.83
C GLY A 279 6.13 -5.64 2.69
N PHE A 280 7.20 -6.42 2.67
CA PHE A 280 8.33 -6.22 1.76
C PHE A 280 8.82 -7.52 1.10
N TRP A 281 9.04 -7.45 -0.22
CA TRP A 281 9.61 -8.56 -0.98
C TRP A 281 11.12 -8.66 -0.75
N ASP A 282 11.83 -7.54 -0.87
CA ASP A 282 13.24 -7.39 -0.51
C ASP A 282 13.45 -6.16 0.38
N SER A 283 14.70 -5.76 0.64
CA SER A 283 14.97 -4.64 1.56
C SER A 283 14.47 -3.28 1.09
N ILE A 284 14.09 -3.12 -0.18
CA ILE A 284 13.69 -1.81 -0.72
C ILE A 284 12.37 -1.86 -1.51
N HIS A 285 11.93 -3.05 -1.94
CA HIS A 285 10.73 -3.21 -2.75
C HIS A 285 9.58 -3.83 -1.93
N PRO A 286 8.38 -3.20 -1.95
CA PRO A 286 7.19 -3.70 -1.27
C PRO A 286 6.73 -5.07 -1.78
N SER A 287 6.00 -5.79 -0.93
CA SER A 287 5.24 -6.97 -1.35
C SER A 287 4.02 -6.59 -2.19
N ALA A 288 3.37 -7.60 -2.78
CA ALA A 288 2.15 -7.43 -3.56
C ALA A 288 0.98 -6.89 -2.71
N ALA A 289 0.87 -7.30 -1.44
CA ALA A 289 -0.11 -6.79 -0.50
C ALA A 289 0.06 -5.28 -0.27
N THR A 290 1.30 -4.86 0.05
CA THR A 290 1.62 -3.44 0.20
C THR A 290 1.40 -2.65 -1.09
N HIS A 291 1.70 -3.23 -2.25
CA HIS A 291 1.37 -2.60 -3.54
C HIS A 291 -0.14 -2.45 -3.76
N GLY A 292 -0.97 -3.37 -3.23
CA GLY A 292 -2.43 -3.27 -3.22
C GLY A 292 -2.90 -2.03 -2.48
N VAL A 293 -2.45 -1.86 -1.23
CA VAL A 293 -2.74 -0.70 -0.38
C VAL A 293 -2.31 0.61 -1.06
N LEU A 294 -1.09 0.66 -1.60
CA LEU A 294 -0.59 1.84 -2.33
C LEU A 294 -1.43 2.13 -3.60
N GLY A 295 -1.94 1.09 -4.26
CA GLY A 295 -2.83 1.22 -5.42
C GLY A 295 -4.21 1.74 -5.05
N ALA A 296 -4.78 1.27 -3.94
CA ALA A 296 -6.05 1.74 -3.38
C ALA A 296 -5.95 3.22 -2.97
N TYR A 297 -4.91 3.56 -2.19
CA TYR A 297 -4.57 4.93 -1.84
C TYR A 297 -4.47 5.83 -3.07
N THR A 298 -3.69 5.42 -4.07
CA THR A 298 -3.49 6.25 -5.26
C THR A 298 -4.81 6.45 -6.01
N SER A 299 -5.65 5.42 -6.10
CA SER A 299 -6.95 5.49 -6.78
C SER A 299 -7.90 6.47 -6.09
N PHE A 300 -7.83 6.58 -4.76
CA PHE A 300 -8.52 7.62 -4.00
C PHE A 300 -7.88 9.00 -4.22
N ALA A 301 -6.56 9.10 -4.03
CA ALA A 301 -5.79 10.34 -4.05
C ALA A 301 -5.87 11.11 -5.39
N LEU A 302 -6.16 10.41 -6.49
CA LEU A 302 -6.40 11.01 -7.81
C LEU A 302 -7.72 11.77 -7.91
N GLN A 303 -8.71 11.43 -7.08
CA GLN A 303 -10.03 12.06 -7.07
C GLN A 303 -10.07 13.20 -6.04
N GLN A 304 -9.45 12.97 -4.89
CA GLN A 304 -9.43 13.91 -3.77
C GLN A 304 -8.20 13.64 -2.90
N ALA A 305 -7.63 14.68 -2.31
CA ALA A 305 -6.52 14.53 -1.36
C ALA A 305 -6.98 13.87 -0.07
N ALA A 306 -6.15 13.00 0.51
CA ALA A 306 -6.36 12.47 1.84
C ALA A 306 -6.25 13.57 2.91
N VAL A 307 -7.01 13.41 3.99
CA VAL A 307 -6.89 14.18 5.22
C VAL A 307 -5.82 13.53 6.08
N VAL A 308 -4.64 14.13 6.12
CA VAL A 308 -3.52 13.68 6.94
C VAL A 308 -3.54 14.45 8.27
N LEU A 309 -3.76 13.73 9.36
CA LEU A 309 -3.57 14.25 10.72
C LEU A 309 -2.20 13.76 11.17
N SER A 310 -1.32 14.68 11.52
CA SER A 310 0.07 14.32 11.81
C SER A 310 0.53 14.92 13.12
N GLY A 311 1.06 14.06 13.99
CA GLY A 311 1.81 14.44 15.17
C GLY A 311 0.94 14.70 16.40
N GLY A 312 0.92 13.72 17.29
CA GLY A 312 0.28 13.81 18.60
C GLY A 312 -1.24 13.93 18.50
N ASP A 313 -1.90 14.00 19.65
CA ASP A 313 -3.36 13.94 19.75
C ASP A 313 -4.08 15.01 18.90
N ASN A 314 -4.89 14.57 17.95
CA ASN A 314 -5.65 15.38 17.01
C ASN A 314 -7.16 15.21 17.22
N ALA A 315 -7.93 16.19 16.76
CA ALA A 315 -9.39 16.14 16.80
C ALA A 315 -9.93 16.80 15.54
N GLU A 316 -10.51 16.01 14.65
CA GLU A 316 -10.99 16.42 13.34
C GLU A 316 -12.49 16.14 13.18
N THR A 317 -13.18 17.03 12.47
CA THR A 317 -14.59 16.85 12.12
C THR A 317 -14.76 17.23 10.67
N LEU A 318 -15.03 16.22 9.87
CA LEU A 318 -15.20 16.32 8.45
C LEU A 318 -16.64 16.69 8.09
N GLY A 319 -16.87 16.86 6.79
CA GLY A 319 -18.07 17.46 6.25
C GLY A 319 -19.03 16.41 5.71
N GLY A 320 -19.26 16.47 4.41
CA GLY A 320 -19.78 15.32 3.71
C GLY A 320 -19.11 15.23 2.34
N GLY A 321 -19.32 14.13 1.64
CA GLY A 321 -18.39 13.64 0.63
C GLY A 321 -17.64 12.43 1.17
N ASN A 322 -16.96 11.71 0.29
CA ASN A 322 -16.15 10.56 0.65
C ASN A 322 -14.73 11.06 0.97
N ASP A 323 -14.25 10.80 2.17
CA ASP A 323 -12.97 11.24 2.67
C ASP A 323 -12.05 10.04 2.97
N LEU A 324 -10.73 10.24 2.84
CA LEU A 324 -9.71 9.28 3.30
C LEU A 324 -8.90 9.95 4.39
N VAL A 325 -8.92 9.41 5.60
CA VAL A 325 -8.23 9.95 6.78
C VAL A 325 -7.07 9.04 7.16
N LEU A 326 -5.90 9.63 7.37
CA LEU A 326 -4.71 8.98 7.93
C LEU A 326 -4.27 9.77 9.15
N ALA A 327 -4.45 9.25 10.36
CA ALA A 327 -4.21 10.00 11.61
C ALA A 327 -2.84 9.74 12.30
N TYR A 328 -2.12 8.70 11.87
CA TYR A 328 -0.76 8.37 12.35
C TYR A 328 -0.72 8.16 13.88
N ALA A 329 0.35 8.62 14.55
CA ALA A 329 0.51 8.48 15.98
C ALA A 329 -0.11 9.63 16.78
N GLY A 330 -0.84 9.29 17.84
CA GLY A 330 -1.49 10.22 18.77
C GLY A 330 -2.77 9.61 19.31
N ASP A 331 -3.31 10.09 20.44
CA ASP A 331 -4.68 9.72 20.84
C ASP A 331 -5.67 10.62 20.07
N ASP A 332 -6.16 10.16 18.91
CA ASP A 332 -6.89 10.93 17.92
C ASP A 332 -8.41 10.82 18.03
N GLN A 333 -9.12 11.84 17.54
CA GLN A 333 -10.58 11.88 17.49
C GLN A 333 -11.07 12.29 16.09
N VAL A 334 -11.80 11.42 15.41
CA VAL A 334 -12.29 11.66 14.04
C VAL A 334 -13.80 11.52 13.98
N LEU A 335 -14.47 12.52 13.42
CA LEU A 335 -15.85 12.41 12.95
C LEU A 335 -15.83 12.54 11.41
N ALA A 336 -16.11 11.47 10.70
CA ALA A 336 -15.94 11.38 9.23
C ALA A 336 -17.08 12.08 8.46
N GLY A 337 -18.27 12.11 9.04
CA GLY A 337 -19.31 13.05 8.64
C GLY A 337 -20.38 12.43 7.77
N GLY A 338 -20.23 12.43 6.45
CA GLY A 338 -21.30 11.89 5.62
C GLY A 338 -20.86 11.61 4.21
N GLY A 339 -20.90 10.36 3.80
CA GLY A 339 -20.26 9.86 2.60
C GLY A 339 -19.73 8.47 2.91
N ASP A 340 -19.17 7.81 1.91
CA ASP A 340 -18.53 6.51 2.14
C ASP A 340 -17.05 6.81 2.44
N ASP A 341 -16.68 6.86 3.72
CA ASP A 341 -15.38 7.32 4.22
C ASP A 341 -14.41 6.17 4.49
N ILE A 342 -13.10 6.43 4.42
CA ILE A 342 -12.04 5.48 4.76
C ILE A 342 -11.16 6.13 5.84
N VAL A 343 -11.04 5.51 7.01
CA VAL A 343 -10.36 6.08 8.17
C VAL A 343 -9.36 5.09 8.75
N PHE A 344 -8.08 5.47 8.75
CA PHE A 344 -7.03 4.77 9.49
C PHE A 344 -6.55 5.67 10.62
N LEU A 345 -6.83 5.28 11.87
CA LEU A 345 -6.49 6.08 13.05
C LEU A 345 -5.00 5.94 13.38
N GLY A 346 -4.43 4.73 13.28
CA GLY A 346 -2.99 4.54 13.37
C GLY A 346 -2.58 4.07 14.76
N SER A 347 -1.63 4.75 15.41
CA SER A 347 -1.14 4.33 16.73
C SER A 347 -1.53 5.30 17.85
N GLY A 348 -2.27 4.82 18.83
CA GLY A 348 -2.84 5.64 19.89
C GLY A 348 -4.10 5.02 20.47
N ASN A 349 -4.70 5.64 21.48
CA ASN A 349 -6.03 5.25 21.93
C ASN A 349 -7.03 6.21 21.29
N ASP A 350 -7.58 5.79 20.17
CA ASP A 350 -8.29 6.65 19.24
C ASP A 350 -9.79 6.55 19.41
N ALA A 351 -10.50 7.52 18.86
CA ALA A 351 -11.95 7.48 18.76
C ALA A 351 -12.43 7.94 17.38
N ALA A 352 -13.23 7.12 16.70
CA ALA A 352 -13.80 7.44 15.40
C ALA A 352 -15.31 7.25 15.37
N MET A 353 -15.99 8.10 14.60
CA MET A 353 -17.38 7.90 14.18
C MET A 353 -17.53 8.15 12.69
N GLY A 354 -18.01 7.15 11.93
CA GLY A 354 -18.30 7.26 10.50
C GLY A 354 -19.48 8.20 10.20
N GLU A 355 -20.48 8.16 11.08
CA GLU A 355 -21.75 8.91 11.01
C GLU A 355 -22.72 8.39 9.95
N ALA A 356 -22.55 8.70 8.66
CA ALA A 356 -23.52 8.30 7.65
C ALA A 356 -22.90 7.96 6.30
N GLY A 357 -23.19 6.76 5.79
CA GLY A 357 -22.61 6.22 4.57
C GLY A 357 -22.00 4.85 4.86
N ALA A 358 -21.44 4.19 3.86
CA ALA A 358 -20.75 2.92 4.07
C ALA A 358 -19.27 3.19 4.34
N ASP A 359 -18.88 3.16 5.61
CA ASP A 359 -17.56 3.58 6.06
C ASP A 359 -16.62 2.40 6.29
N LEU A 360 -15.33 2.58 5.99
CA LEU A 360 -14.26 1.66 6.36
C LEU A 360 -13.41 2.32 7.44
N ILE A 361 -13.34 1.74 8.63
CA ILE A 361 -12.60 2.32 9.77
C ILE A 361 -11.69 1.26 10.40
N SER A 362 -10.40 1.59 10.53
CA SER A 362 -9.41 0.82 11.30
C SER A 362 -8.92 1.64 12.48
N GLY A 363 -9.02 1.08 13.69
CA GLY A 363 -8.46 1.64 14.92
C GLY A 363 -6.94 1.61 14.90
N GLY A 364 -6.37 0.44 14.63
CA GLY A 364 -4.92 0.29 14.56
C GLY A 364 -4.36 -0.09 15.91
N VAL A 365 -3.24 0.49 16.34
CA VAL A 365 -2.57 0.11 17.59
C VAL A 365 -3.00 1.00 18.76
N GLY A 366 -3.81 0.46 19.65
CA GLY A 366 -4.08 0.94 21.00
C GLY A 366 -5.47 0.52 21.44
N ASN A 367 -6.08 1.23 22.41
CA ASN A 367 -7.42 0.86 22.87
C ASN A 367 -8.42 1.84 22.27
N ASP A 368 -9.08 1.41 21.20
CA ASP A 368 -9.81 2.30 20.32
C ASP A 368 -11.32 2.24 20.58
N LEU A 369 -12.00 3.32 20.24
CA LEU A 369 -13.45 3.43 20.26
C LEU A 369 -13.97 3.76 18.87
N ILE A 370 -14.57 2.79 18.20
CA ILE A 370 -15.03 2.90 16.82
C ILE A 370 -16.56 2.78 16.79
N MET A 371 -17.21 3.72 16.11
CA MET A 371 -18.65 3.69 15.83
C MET A 371 -18.89 3.87 14.33
N GLY A 372 -19.45 2.89 13.63
CA GLY A 372 -19.76 3.01 12.20
C GLY A 372 -20.82 4.09 11.97
N GLY A 373 -21.99 3.91 12.55
CA GLY A 373 -23.06 4.89 12.51
C GLY A 373 -24.23 4.39 11.69
N ALA A 374 -24.44 4.92 10.49
CA ALA A 374 -25.55 4.53 9.64
C ALA A 374 -25.05 4.19 8.24
N GLY A 375 -25.25 2.95 7.81
CA GLY A 375 -24.78 2.43 6.53
C GLY A 375 -24.32 0.99 6.70
N ASN A 376 -23.60 0.47 5.71
CA ASN A 376 -23.05 -0.87 5.84
C ASN A 376 -21.55 -0.70 5.98
N ASP A 377 -21.07 -0.75 7.21
CA ASP A 377 -19.71 -0.33 7.56
C ASP A 377 -18.77 -1.54 7.65
N ILE A 378 -17.46 -1.30 7.46
CA ILE A 378 -16.38 -2.27 7.66
C ILE A 378 -15.48 -1.71 8.76
N LEU A 379 -15.54 -2.30 9.95
CA LEU A 379 -14.90 -1.76 11.14
C LEU A 379 -13.89 -2.77 11.69
N SER A 380 -12.65 -2.35 11.89
CA SER A 380 -11.57 -3.16 12.48
C SER A 380 -11.05 -2.51 13.75
N GLY A 381 -11.04 -3.25 14.87
CA GLY A 381 -10.44 -2.80 16.14
C GLY A 381 -8.93 -2.58 16.01
N GLY A 382 -8.21 -3.63 15.61
CA GLY A 382 -6.75 -3.60 15.50
C GLY A 382 -6.06 -4.22 16.71
N GLN A 383 -4.97 -3.65 17.20
CA GLN A 383 -4.25 -4.17 18.36
C GLN A 383 -4.55 -3.36 19.62
N GLY A 384 -5.11 -4.00 20.63
CA GLY A 384 -5.37 -3.47 21.96
C GLY A 384 -6.79 -3.81 22.36
N ASN A 385 -7.32 -3.21 23.44
CA ASN A 385 -8.67 -3.57 23.91
C ASN A 385 -9.67 -2.57 23.36
N ASP A 386 -10.35 -2.96 22.30
CA ASP A 386 -11.15 -2.09 21.47
C ASP A 386 -12.64 -2.21 21.80
N VAL A 387 -13.36 -1.15 21.49
CA VAL A 387 -14.82 -1.11 21.52
C VAL A 387 -15.30 -0.68 20.14
N VAL A 388 -15.97 -1.60 19.44
CA VAL A 388 -16.47 -1.40 18.07
C VAL A 388 -17.99 -1.54 18.06
N GLU A 389 -18.70 -0.55 17.53
CA GLU A 389 -20.16 -0.56 17.35
C GLU A 389 -20.50 -0.29 15.87
N GLY A 390 -21.17 -1.23 15.21
CA GLY A 390 -21.61 -1.09 13.81
C GLY A 390 -22.64 0.02 13.64
N GLY A 391 -23.80 -0.15 14.28
CA GLY A 391 -24.86 0.85 14.31
C GLY A 391 -26.08 0.42 13.51
N ASP A 392 -26.54 1.28 12.61
CA ASP A 392 -27.68 1.01 11.71
C ASP A 392 -27.17 0.46 10.36
N GLY A 393 -27.48 -0.78 10.02
CA GLY A 393 -27.23 -1.37 8.70
C GLY A 393 -26.57 -2.75 8.82
N ASN A 394 -26.06 -3.28 7.71
CA ASN A 394 -25.45 -4.60 7.71
C ASN A 394 -23.94 -4.44 7.73
N ASP A 395 -23.34 -4.60 8.91
CA ASP A 395 -21.94 -4.24 9.16
C ASP A 395 -21.02 -5.46 9.15
N ILE A 396 -19.76 -5.22 8.78
CA ILE A 396 -18.65 -6.17 8.91
C ILE A 396 -17.77 -5.70 10.05
N LEU A 397 -17.70 -6.48 11.13
CA LEU A 397 -16.93 -6.17 12.32
C LEU A 397 -15.76 -7.15 12.43
N ILE A 398 -14.56 -6.63 12.23
CA ILE A 398 -13.31 -7.36 12.27
C ILE A 398 -12.68 -7.19 13.64
N ASP A 399 -12.53 -8.32 14.32
CA ASP A 399 -11.80 -8.40 15.57
C ASP A 399 -10.30 -8.20 15.36
N GLY A 400 -9.58 -8.03 16.45
CA GLY A 400 -8.16 -7.78 16.43
C GLY A 400 -7.41 -8.57 17.48
N LEU A 401 -6.32 -7.99 17.99
CA LEU A 401 -5.56 -8.55 19.09
C LEU A 401 -5.92 -7.84 20.38
N GLY A 402 -6.57 -8.50 21.32
CA GLY A 402 -6.91 -7.84 22.57
C GLY A 402 -8.00 -8.53 23.36
N SER A 403 -8.65 -7.75 24.23
CA SER A 403 -9.94 -8.12 24.81
C SER A 403 -10.97 -7.14 24.29
N ASP A 404 -11.64 -7.55 23.23
CA ASP A 404 -12.41 -6.63 22.43
C ASP A 404 -13.90 -6.74 22.73
N THR A 405 -14.63 -5.66 22.48
CA THR A 405 -16.10 -5.63 22.60
C THR A 405 -16.70 -5.11 21.31
N LEU A 406 -17.28 -6.02 20.53
CA LEU A 406 -17.88 -5.74 19.23
C LEU A 406 -19.40 -5.89 19.33
N THR A 407 -20.14 -4.87 18.91
CA THR A 407 -21.61 -4.85 18.85
C THR A 407 -22.07 -4.50 17.45
N GLY A 408 -22.91 -5.33 16.84
CA GLY A 408 -23.40 -5.16 15.47
C GLY A 408 -24.40 -4.01 15.41
N GLY A 409 -25.59 -4.22 15.97
CA GLY A 409 -26.56 -3.15 16.15
C GLY A 409 -27.90 -3.52 15.53
N GLU A 410 -28.35 -2.76 14.55
CA GLU A 410 -29.58 -3.04 13.79
C GLU A 410 -29.22 -3.49 12.37
N GLY A 411 -29.54 -4.72 11.99
CA GLY A 411 -29.27 -5.24 10.66
C GLY A 411 -28.74 -6.66 10.71
N ASP A 412 -28.35 -7.20 9.57
CA ASP A 412 -27.75 -8.53 9.52
C ASP A 412 -26.22 -8.38 9.47
N ASP A 413 -25.56 -8.55 10.63
CA ASP A 413 -24.14 -8.25 10.82
C ASP A 413 -23.24 -9.48 10.71
N VAL A 414 -21.98 -9.26 10.33
CA VAL A 414 -20.96 -10.31 10.22
C VAL A 414 -19.73 -9.94 11.03
N PHE A 415 -19.37 -10.81 11.97
CA PHE A 415 -18.18 -10.67 12.81
C PHE A 415 -17.09 -11.64 12.36
N PHE A 416 -15.84 -11.17 12.32
CA PHE A 416 -14.65 -11.99 12.12
C PHE A 416 -13.88 -12.08 13.41
N PHE A 417 -13.75 -13.28 13.97
CA PHE A 417 -12.80 -13.58 15.04
C PHE A 417 -11.56 -14.23 14.43
N PHE A 418 -10.38 -13.65 14.66
CA PHE A 418 -9.12 -14.23 14.25
C PHE A 418 -8.41 -14.82 15.46
N GLU A 419 -8.00 -16.09 15.38
CA GLU A 419 -7.07 -16.62 16.38
C GLU A 419 -5.76 -15.81 16.36
N ASP A 420 -5.30 -15.31 17.52
CA ASP A 420 -4.11 -14.45 17.66
C ASP A 420 -2.90 -14.93 16.87
N GLY A 421 -2.66 -16.24 16.90
CA GLY A 421 -1.51 -16.85 16.23
C GLY A 421 -1.53 -16.74 14.70
N LEU A 422 -2.67 -16.41 14.10
CA LEU A 422 -2.80 -16.12 12.66
C LEU A 422 -2.42 -14.68 12.33
N ILE A 423 -2.55 -13.75 13.27
CA ILE A 423 -2.28 -12.32 13.11
C ILE A 423 -1.09 -11.87 13.97
N ALA A 424 -0.11 -12.76 14.12
CA ALA A 424 1.15 -12.56 14.85
C ALA A 424 1.05 -12.19 16.34
N GLY A 425 -0.13 -12.37 16.93
CA GLY A 425 -0.34 -12.26 18.37
C GLY A 425 0.08 -13.52 19.14
N SER A 426 -0.15 -13.48 20.45
CA SER A 426 0.12 -14.61 21.33
C SER A 426 -1.05 -14.83 22.28
N ASP A 427 -1.62 -16.03 22.25
CA ASP A 427 -2.67 -16.45 23.18
C ASP A 427 -2.26 -16.18 24.63
N ASP A 428 -2.89 -15.18 25.22
CA ASP A 428 -2.68 -14.72 26.59
C ASP A 428 -3.92 -14.94 27.47
N GLY A 429 -4.95 -15.61 26.94
CA GLY A 429 -6.20 -15.90 27.62
C GLY A 429 -7.09 -14.68 27.82
N LEU A 430 -6.98 -13.69 26.93
CA LEU A 430 -7.93 -12.59 26.80
C LEU A 430 -9.31 -13.07 26.34
N VAL A 431 -10.29 -12.17 26.44
CA VAL A 431 -11.71 -12.50 26.28
C VAL A 431 -12.39 -11.45 25.42
N ASP A 432 -12.88 -11.89 24.26
CA ASP A 432 -13.61 -11.05 23.33
C ASP A 432 -15.12 -11.24 23.50
N SER A 433 -15.87 -10.15 23.30
CA SER A 433 -17.31 -10.11 23.42
C SER A 433 -17.94 -9.71 22.10
N PHE A 434 -18.81 -10.57 21.58
CA PHE A 434 -19.59 -10.33 20.37
C PHE A 434 -21.08 -10.28 20.71
N ASP A 435 -21.74 -9.18 20.35
CA ASP A 435 -23.19 -9.01 20.47
C ASP A 435 -23.79 -8.58 19.12
N GLY A 436 -24.51 -9.48 18.44
CA GLY A 436 -25.10 -9.17 17.14
C GLY A 436 -26.21 -8.12 17.21
N GLY A 437 -26.90 -8.01 18.36
CA GLY A 437 -28.02 -7.07 18.49
C GLY A 437 -29.29 -7.56 17.79
N ASN A 438 -29.82 -6.76 16.86
CA ASN A 438 -31.10 -6.96 16.21
C ASN A 438 -30.91 -7.34 14.72
N GLY A 439 -31.04 -8.62 14.41
CA GLY A 439 -31.20 -9.08 13.04
C GLY A 439 -30.91 -10.56 12.92
N GLN A 440 -30.21 -10.93 11.85
CA GLN A 440 -29.70 -12.28 11.63
C GLN A 440 -28.19 -12.22 11.50
N ASP A 441 -27.51 -12.46 12.61
CA ASP A 441 -26.10 -12.13 12.73
C ASP A 441 -25.22 -13.38 12.62
N ALA A 442 -24.01 -13.20 12.09
CA ALA A 442 -23.07 -14.28 11.83
C ALA A 442 -21.70 -14.01 12.49
N LEU A 443 -21.10 -15.02 13.10
CA LEU A 443 -19.72 -14.99 13.57
C LEU A 443 -18.89 -16.03 12.82
N LEU A 444 -17.86 -15.56 12.11
CA LEU A 444 -16.86 -16.37 11.44
C LEU A 444 -15.67 -16.56 12.39
N LEU A 445 -15.43 -17.81 12.78
CA LEU A 445 -14.27 -18.21 13.57
C LEU A 445 -13.14 -18.57 12.60
N VAL A 446 -12.16 -17.70 12.45
CA VAL A 446 -10.96 -17.92 11.63
C VAL A 446 -9.88 -18.54 12.50
N LEU A 447 -9.74 -19.87 12.41
CA LEU A 447 -8.88 -20.65 13.30
C LEU A 447 -7.79 -21.38 12.52
N SER A 448 -6.64 -21.56 13.14
CA SER A 448 -5.60 -22.46 12.62
C SER A 448 -6.07 -23.93 12.65
N GLN A 449 -5.52 -24.74 11.75
CA GLN A 449 -5.78 -26.18 11.76
C GLN A 449 -5.36 -26.84 13.09
N ALA A 450 -4.32 -26.32 13.75
CA ALA A 450 -3.82 -26.84 15.02
C ALA A 450 -4.83 -26.63 16.16
N THR A 451 -5.50 -25.49 16.17
CA THR A 451 -6.53 -25.15 17.16
C THR A 451 -7.79 -25.97 16.95
N VAL A 452 -8.22 -26.13 15.69
CA VAL A 452 -9.33 -27.04 15.35
C VAL A 452 -9.04 -28.48 15.80
N ASP A 453 -7.84 -29.00 15.52
CA ASP A 453 -7.42 -30.34 15.95
C ASP A 453 -7.44 -30.48 17.49
N THR A 454 -7.06 -29.43 18.20
CA THR A 454 -7.06 -29.39 19.67
C THR A 454 -8.48 -29.42 20.24
N LEU A 455 -9.40 -28.62 19.68
CA LEU A 455 -10.82 -28.63 20.07
C LEU A 455 -11.43 -30.02 19.87
N VAL A 456 -11.18 -30.64 18.72
CA VAL A 456 -11.65 -32.00 18.40
C VAL A 456 -11.05 -33.04 19.35
N ALA A 457 -9.74 -32.96 19.63
CA ALA A 457 -9.06 -33.89 20.53
C ALA A 457 -9.56 -33.80 21.98
N ASN A 458 -9.95 -32.60 22.42
CA ASN A 458 -10.54 -32.35 23.73
C ASN A 458 -12.02 -32.75 23.81
N GLY A 459 -12.64 -33.09 22.68
CA GLY A 459 -14.07 -33.43 22.62
C GLY A 459 -14.98 -32.22 22.78
N THR A 460 -14.45 -31.01 22.54
CA THR A 460 -15.21 -29.76 22.52
C THR A 460 -16.16 -29.82 21.33
N THR A 461 -17.46 -29.99 21.62
CA THR A 461 -18.47 -30.30 20.58
C THR A 461 -19.73 -29.45 20.68
N SER A 462 -19.86 -28.62 21.71
CA SER A 462 -20.95 -27.67 21.84
C SER A 462 -20.42 -26.24 21.66
N GLU A 463 -21.20 -25.36 21.03
CA GLU A 463 -20.80 -23.96 20.81
C GLU A 463 -20.37 -23.26 22.11
N PRO A 464 -21.07 -23.39 23.25
CA PRO A 464 -20.61 -22.76 24.50
C PRO A 464 -19.25 -23.26 24.99
N ASP A 465 -18.93 -24.54 24.77
CA ASP A 465 -17.63 -25.08 25.15
C ASP A 465 -16.54 -24.62 24.16
N VAL A 466 -16.87 -24.45 22.88
CA VAL A 466 -15.95 -23.88 21.87
C VAL A 466 -15.64 -22.44 22.23
N PHE A 467 -16.64 -21.59 22.43
CA PHE A 467 -16.48 -20.20 22.81
C PHE A 467 -15.65 -20.07 24.09
N ALA A 468 -15.99 -20.82 25.14
CA ALA A 468 -15.22 -20.80 26.38
C ALA A 468 -13.77 -21.28 26.23
N SER A 469 -13.48 -22.15 25.24
CA SER A 469 -12.12 -22.60 24.94
C SER A 469 -11.32 -21.57 24.14
N LEU A 470 -12.02 -20.71 23.39
CA LEU A 470 -11.46 -19.64 22.56
C LEU A 470 -11.49 -18.27 23.27
N GLY A 471 -11.97 -18.20 24.51
CA GLY A 471 -12.09 -16.92 25.23
C GLY A 471 -13.33 -16.09 24.88
N LEU A 472 -14.29 -16.60 24.11
CA LEU A 472 -15.36 -15.78 23.53
C LEU A 472 -16.62 -15.70 24.41
N VAL A 473 -17.22 -14.52 24.46
CA VAL A 473 -18.55 -14.25 24.99
C VAL A 473 -19.46 -13.85 23.83
N VAL A 474 -20.31 -14.77 23.38
CA VAL A 474 -21.17 -14.55 22.20
C VAL A 474 -22.63 -14.41 22.62
N GLN A 475 -23.29 -13.35 22.13
CA GLN A 475 -24.70 -13.03 22.39
C GLN A 475 -25.38 -12.59 21.08
N ASN A 476 -26.66 -12.95 20.93
CA ASN A 476 -27.49 -12.55 19.78
C ASN A 476 -26.81 -12.81 18.43
N ILE A 477 -26.20 -14.00 18.26
CA ILE A 477 -25.65 -14.46 16.98
C ILE A 477 -26.43 -15.71 16.56
N GLU A 478 -27.01 -15.69 15.37
CA GLU A 478 -27.83 -16.78 14.83
C GLU A 478 -27.01 -17.81 14.04
N GLN A 479 -25.88 -17.40 13.46
CA GLN A 479 -25.03 -18.24 12.62
C GLN A 479 -23.58 -18.23 13.08
N ILE A 480 -23.00 -19.42 13.25
CA ILE A 480 -21.57 -19.60 13.52
C ILE A 480 -20.96 -20.37 12.35
N GLU A 481 -19.90 -19.82 11.76
CA GLU A 481 -19.16 -20.43 10.67
C GLU A 481 -17.69 -20.63 11.07
N LEU A 482 -17.11 -21.76 10.65
CA LEU A 482 -15.72 -22.07 10.90
C LEU A 482 -14.93 -21.92 9.61
N VAL A 483 -13.93 -21.04 9.63
CA VAL A 483 -12.95 -20.82 8.58
C VAL A 483 -11.61 -21.36 9.08
N ILE A 484 -10.94 -22.22 8.30
CA ILE A 484 -9.68 -22.85 8.74
C ILE A 484 -8.51 -22.25 7.95
N GLY A 485 -7.76 -21.38 8.62
CA GLY A 485 -6.65 -20.61 8.05
C GLY A 485 -7.09 -19.41 7.21
N LEU A 486 -6.16 -18.47 7.00
CA LEU A 486 -6.41 -17.24 6.24
C LEU A 486 -6.71 -17.51 4.76
N GLU A 487 -6.00 -18.46 4.12
CA GLU A 487 -6.24 -18.84 2.71
C GLU A 487 -7.69 -19.27 2.40
N ALA A 488 -8.47 -19.66 3.41
CA ALA A 488 -9.87 -20.04 3.21
C ALA A 488 -10.79 -18.82 2.99
N LEU A 489 -10.34 -17.62 3.38
CA LEU A 489 -11.04 -16.35 3.17
C LEU A 489 -11.10 -15.97 1.68
N ASP A 490 -10.17 -16.44 0.85
CA ASP A 490 -10.24 -16.34 -0.63
C ASP A 490 -11.57 -16.85 -1.22
N GLY A 491 -12.31 -17.70 -0.48
CA GLY A 491 -13.66 -18.11 -0.85
C GLY A 491 -14.66 -16.95 -0.98
N LEU A 492 -14.37 -15.83 -0.31
CA LEU A 492 -15.18 -14.61 -0.24
C LEU A 492 -14.79 -13.57 -1.31
N GLN A 493 -13.80 -13.84 -2.17
CA GLN A 493 -13.32 -12.93 -3.22
C GLN A 493 -14.37 -12.42 -4.24
N ASN A 494 -15.61 -12.94 -4.20
CA ASN A 494 -16.71 -12.47 -5.04
C ASN A 494 -17.70 -11.56 -4.28
N GLU A 495 -17.48 -11.36 -2.98
CA GLU A 495 -18.24 -10.43 -2.16
C GLU A 495 -17.59 -9.05 -2.26
N ASP A 496 -18.37 -8.02 -2.58
CA ASP A 496 -17.84 -6.66 -2.83
C ASP A 496 -17.13 -6.10 -1.58
N TRP A 497 -17.70 -6.30 -0.38
CA TRP A 497 -17.11 -5.86 0.89
C TRP A 497 -15.77 -6.56 1.19
N TYR A 498 -15.60 -7.81 0.76
CA TYR A 498 -14.35 -8.54 0.96
C TYR A 498 -13.24 -7.93 0.12
N VAL A 499 -13.52 -7.67 -1.17
CA VAL A 499 -12.54 -7.05 -2.08
C VAL A 499 -12.11 -5.67 -1.58
N GLU A 500 -13.02 -4.92 -0.98
CA GLU A 500 -12.74 -3.62 -0.37
C GLU A 500 -11.93 -3.72 0.92
N ALA A 501 -12.23 -4.67 1.82
CA ALA A 501 -11.45 -4.88 3.04
C ALA A 501 -10.04 -5.44 2.73
N ASP A 502 -9.95 -6.42 1.83
CA ASP A 502 -8.73 -7.15 1.44
C ASP A 502 -7.70 -6.22 0.76
N ILE A 503 -8.14 -5.32 -0.14
CA ILE A 503 -7.22 -4.38 -0.81
C ILE A 503 -6.56 -3.40 0.18
N TRP A 504 -7.24 -3.11 1.29
CA TRP A 504 -6.74 -2.26 2.38
C TRP A 504 -5.99 -3.05 3.47
N GLY A 505 -5.97 -4.38 3.37
CA GLY A 505 -5.27 -5.26 4.30
C GLY A 505 -6.01 -5.49 5.62
N LEU A 506 -7.34 -5.38 5.65
CA LEU A 506 -8.12 -5.63 6.87
C LEU A 506 -8.44 -7.12 7.11
N LEU A 507 -8.23 -8.01 6.14
CA LEU A 507 -8.61 -9.44 6.20
C LEU A 507 -7.48 -10.39 5.81
#